data_AF-A0A7X6IDV4-F1
#
_entry.id   AF-A0A7X6IDV4-F1
#
_cell.length_a   1.000
_cell.length_b   1.000
_cell.length_c   1.000
_cell.angle_alpha   90.00
_cell.angle_beta   90.00
_cell.angle_gamma   90.00
#
_symmetry.space_group_name_H-M   'P 1'
#
loop_
_entity.id
_entity.type
_entity.pdbx_description
1 polymer ?
#
loop_
_entity_poly.entity_id
_entity_poly.type
_entity_poly.pdbx_seq_one_letter_code
_entity_poly.pdbx_strand_id
1 'polypeptide(L)'
;MHERNRIRTIVMLLLFSLVLQSCGGGGGSSGGNPPAGAITVSGTAATGAPVGNATITIKDATGASKTATTGTDGKYTIDVSGMTAPFLAKVDLPGGTALYSVGSAAGVVNIHPLTDLIIRTWYEVQNGAVDTAFSDPAAAPPPTATELAVIVSVIKDLVSKWLVDAGLDLENFDLISTPFDADQSGFDGFLDDITVDTTNRVISVDTDGDGTDEQVTNLDLDGDDDGTNGDITAATTIVVNGTTSTSFTSAFIPTTATEREGVAGALATLQSLAATATAKGADLAATDLLPLYDSNYRHRGLDENQDAAGFADDLRGTTIESFIVERVLSFDSTNNIISISGRVILTQDGVTVEEIVDEDGDGLIFKKQSDGRWLFYGNQERARAQVGVITERRMLGITCPSGCDGVYYALKVQVGAPVGEIASATITGLIGGSQQTLPLTSTGTFTDDGVNTEHFDLQDSGSWWYQLSGPSAFPPAGTVYTLTVTFADSNQEVYTRVLGASTSEAFNLQSGVEATVGHGSGATLGNPVTLSWTLPVSFPIEEVFMYGSLKSTGGVGCDVEGPLLASTATSGTITLPTTCNGQSVEVNPSYPSINVVVQGKNGEETSIWYAFQ
;
A
#
# COMPACT_ATOMS: atom_id res chain seq x y z
N MET A 1 17.56 -6.01 -0.28
CA MET A 1 16.45 -5.16 0.20
C MET A 1 15.79 -5.99 1.26
N HIS A 2 15.83 -5.51 2.50
CA HIS A 2 15.44 -6.36 3.63
C HIS A 2 13.96 -6.28 3.82
N GLU A 3 13.25 -7.31 3.39
CA GLU A 3 11.84 -7.47 3.67
C GLU A 3 11.63 -8.75 4.46
N ARG A 4 10.83 -8.61 5.51
CA ARG A 4 10.36 -9.70 6.35
C ARG A 4 8.97 -10.04 5.86
N ASN A 5 8.73 -11.30 5.50
CA ASN A 5 7.40 -11.89 5.66
C ASN A 5 7.12 -11.93 7.18
N ARG A 6 6.41 -10.93 7.70
CA ARG A 6 6.12 -10.79 9.13
C ARG A 6 4.83 -11.50 9.48
N ILE A 7 4.91 -12.79 9.79
CA ILE A 7 3.86 -13.42 10.60
C ILE A 7 4.42 -13.94 11.94
N ARG A 8 5.70 -13.69 12.21
CA ARG A 8 6.37 -14.14 13.43
C ARG A 8 6.78 -12.93 14.27
N THR A 9 5.96 -12.54 15.24
CA THR A 9 6.35 -12.14 16.62
C THR A 9 5.16 -11.48 17.33
N ILE A 10 4.40 -12.26 18.12
CA ILE A 10 3.44 -11.72 19.09
C ILE A 10 3.77 -12.25 20.49
N VAL A 11 4.34 -11.40 21.36
CA VAL A 11 4.36 -11.63 22.82
C VAL A 11 4.13 -10.32 23.59
N MET A 12 2.90 -10.22 24.11
CA MET A 12 2.51 -9.81 25.48
C MET A 12 2.94 -8.42 26.03
N LEU A 13 1.98 -7.49 26.03
CA LEU A 13 1.76 -6.53 27.13
C LEU A 13 0.26 -6.18 27.23
N LEU A 14 -0.50 -7.06 27.88
CA LEU A 14 -1.89 -6.85 28.26
C LEU A 14 -1.95 -5.91 29.47
N LEU A 15 -2.41 -4.67 29.25
CA LEU A 15 -2.94 -3.81 30.30
C LEU A 15 -4.43 -3.58 30.04
N PHE A 16 -5.20 -4.35 30.79
CA PHE A 16 -6.65 -4.31 30.94
C PHE A 16 -7.13 -2.87 31.23
N SER A 17 -8.11 -2.39 30.47
CA SER A 17 -9.00 -1.30 30.89
C SER A 17 -10.39 -1.51 30.31
N LEU A 18 -11.18 -2.32 31.02
CA LEU A 18 -12.63 -2.27 30.99
C LEU A 18 -13.09 -0.90 31.51
N VAL A 19 -13.87 -0.14 30.73
CA VAL A 19 -14.95 0.67 31.30
C VAL A 19 -16.14 0.82 30.33
N LEU A 20 -17.26 0.31 30.84
CA LEU A 20 -18.67 0.54 30.58
C LEU A 20 -19.12 1.61 29.56
N GLN A 21 -20.12 1.18 28.77
CA GLN A 21 -21.22 1.99 28.24
C GLN A 21 -21.84 2.93 29.30
N SER A 22 -22.23 4.15 28.92
CA SER A 22 -23.66 4.50 28.77
C SER A 22 -23.88 5.97 28.37
N CYS A 23 -24.96 6.19 27.59
CA CYS A 23 -25.90 7.32 27.64
C CYS A 23 -25.35 8.71 27.24
N GLY A 24 -25.86 9.43 26.24
CA GLY A 24 -27.26 9.62 25.87
C GLY A 24 -27.73 11.02 26.34
N GLY A 25 -27.98 11.92 25.37
CA GLY A 25 -28.67 13.22 25.54
C GLY A 25 -28.45 14.07 24.28
N GLY A 26 -29.43 14.54 23.52
CA GLY A 26 -30.84 14.78 23.80
C GLY A 26 -31.13 16.27 23.55
N GLY A 27 -31.42 16.65 22.30
CA GLY A 27 -31.82 18.01 21.92
C GLY A 27 -32.62 17.98 20.62
N GLY A 28 -33.95 18.05 20.73
CA GLY A 28 -34.86 17.86 19.61
C GLY A 28 -35.01 19.09 18.72
N SER A 29 -35.22 18.83 17.42
CA SER A 29 -36.08 19.66 16.58
C SER A 29 -36.75 18.78 15.52
N SER A 30 -38.00 19.10 15.23
CA SER A 30 -39.02 18.26 14.59
C SER A 30 -38.75 17.93 13.12
N GLY A 31 -38.56 16.64 12.82
CA GLY A 31 -38.73 16.03 11.49
C GLY A 31 -39.51 14.73 11.66
N GLY A 32 -40.57 14.53 10.86
CA GLY A 32 -41.48 13.39 11.01
C GLY A 32 -40.74 12.05 10.95
N ASN A 33 -41.04 11.16 11.90
CA ASN A 33 -40.50 9.81 11.94
C ASN A 33 -40.90 9.08 10.64
N PRO A 34 -39.96 8.53 9.85
CA PRO A 34 -40.33 7.72 8.69
C PRO A 34 -41.11 6.49 9.17
N PRO A 35 -42.05 5.96 8.36
CA PRO A 35 -42.78 4.75 8.70
C PRO A 35 -41.80 3.60 8.95
N ALA A 36 -42.06 2.79 9.98
CA ALA A 36 -41.32 1.55 10.19
C ALA A 36 -41.48 0.65 8.94
N GLY A 37 -40.41 0.54 8.15
CA GLY A 37 -40.38 -0.20 6.88
C GLY A 37 -39.79 0.55 5.68
N ALA A 38 -39.44 1.84 5.79
CA ALA A 38 -38.77 2.55 4.70
C ALA A 38 -37.31 2.12 4.56
N ILE A 39 -36.92 1.71 3.34
CA ILE A 39 -35.52 1.49 2.95
C ILE A 39 -35.03 2.81 2.36
N THR A 40 -34.01 3.45 2.95
CA THR A 40 -33.61 4.82 2.60
C THR A 40 -32.20 4.91 2.04
N VAL A 41 -32.00 5.83 1.09
CA VAL A 41 -30.69 6.41 0.79
C VAL A 41 -30.63 7.79 1.41
N SER A 42 -29.56 8.09 2.15
CA SER A 42 -29.31 9.39 2.79
C SER A 42 -27.87 9.82 2.57
N GLY A 43 -27.52 11.07 2.83
CA GLY A 43 -26.13 11.51 2.77
C GLY A 43 -26.01 13.03 2.86
N THR A 44 -24.78 13.50 2.72
CA THR A 44 -24.44 14.92 2.64
C THR A 44 -23.94 15.26 1.25
N ALA A 45 -24.48 16.32 0.64
CA ALA A 45 -23.97 16.89 -0.60
C ALA A 45 -23.14 18.15 -0.28
N ALA A 46 -21.85 18.14 -0.62
CA ALA A 46 -20.92 19.22 -0.29
C ALA A 46 -19.80 19.39 -1.34
N THR A 47 -19.27 20.60 -1.44
CA THR A 47 -18.07 20.94 -2.25
C THR A 47 -17.08 21.77 -1.42
N GLY A 48 -16.91 21.42 -0.14
CA GLY A 48 -16.34 22.27 0.91
C GLY A 48 -17.41 23.13 1.62
N ALA A 49 -18.41 23.60 0.87
CA ALA A 49 -19.64 24.16 1.43
C ALA A 49 -20.84 23.22 1.23
N PRO A 50 -21.85 23.26 2.13
CA PRO A 50 -23.07 22.48 1.93
C PRO A 50 -23.78 22.89 0.64
N VAL A 51 -24.11 21.92 -0.21
CA VAL A 51 -24.93 22.11 -1.40
C VAL A 51 -26.40 22.16 -0.98
N GLY A 52 -26.82 23.31 -0.46
CA GLY A 52 -28.15 23.49 0.13
C GLY A 52 -29.25 23.82 -0.88
N ASN A 53 -30.47 23.31 -0.63
CA ASN A 53 -31.66 23.54 -1.46
C ASN A 53 -31.52 23.07 -2.93
N ALA A 54 -30.69 22.06 -3.17
CA ALA A 54 -30.46 21.47 -4.48
C ALA A 54 -31.32 20.21 -4.68
N THR A 55 -31.60 19.87 -5.94
CA THR A 55 -32.33 18.64 -6.26
C THR A 55 -31.37 17.46 -6.25
N ILE A 56 -31.70 16.44 -5.47
CA ILE A 56 -31.08 15.11 -5.55
C ILE A 56 -31.98 14.22 -6.39
N THR A 57 -31.38 13.52 -7.34
CA THR A 57 -32.04 12.45 -8.09
C THR A 57 -31.29 11.14 -7.86
N ILE A 58 -32.01 10.12 -7.40
CA ILE A 58 -31.52 8.75 -7.29
C ILE A 58 -32.17 7.93 -8.41
N LYS A 59 -31.35 7.23 -9.18
CA LYS A 59 -31.81 6.18 -10.10
C LYS A 59 -31.27 4.83 -9.70
N ASP A 60 -32.08 3.79 -9.88
CA ASP A 60 -31.68 2.41 -9.60
C ASP A 60 -31.18 1.69 -10.85
N ALA A 61 -30.70 0.45 -10.70
CA ALA A 61 -30.15 -0.35 -11.80
C ALA A 61 -31.18 -0.70 -12.90
N THR A 62 -32.48 -0.49 -12.65
CA THR A 62 -33.56 -0.70 -13.62
C THR A 62 -34.03 0.61 -14.27
N GLY A 63 -33.48 1.74 -13.85
CA GLY A 63 -33.85 3.09 -14.28
C GLY A 63 -35.01 3.71 -13.52
N ALA A 64 -35.52 3.08 -12.46
CA ALA A 64 -36.52 3.71 -11.58
C ALA A 64 -35.89 4.94 -10.90
N SER A 65 -36.66 6.02 -10.76
CA SER A 65 -36.14 7.31 -10.30
C SER A 65 -36.94 7.87 -9.13
N LYS A 66 -36.25 8.44 -8.16
CA LYS A 66 -36.83 9.22 -7.06
C LYS A 66 -36.00 10.48 -6.81
N THR A 67 -36.65 11.52 -6.30
CA THR A 67 -36.00 12.79 -6.02
C THR A 67 -36.26 13.27 -4.59
N ALA A 68 -35.34 14.09 -4.09
CA ALA A 68 -35.51 14.90 -2.89
C ALA A 68 -34.81 16.26 -3.07
N THR A 69 -34.92 17.11 -2.05
CA THR A 69 -34.21 18.38 -1.97
C THR A 69 -33.28 18.33 -0.78
N THR A 70 -32.04 18.78 -0.93
CA THR A 70 -31.11 18.91 0.19
C THR A 70 -31.58 19.99 1.17
N GLY A 71 -31.36 19.76 2.47
CA GLY A 71 -31.48 20.79 3.49
C GLY A 71 -30.45 21.90 3.28
N THR A 72 -30.53 22.98 4.07
CA THR A 72 -29.52 24.07 4.02
C THR A 72 -28.13 23.62 4.48
N ASP A 73 -28.08 22.50 5.21
CA ASP A 73 -26.89 21.78 5.67
C ASP A 73 -26.39 20.74 4.64
N GLY A 74 -26.96 20.72 3.42
CA GLY A 74 -26.59 19.77 2.37
C GLY A 74 -27.13 18.35 2.57
N LYS A 75 -27.79 18.06 3.70
CA LYS A 75 -28.27 16.70 4.01
C LYS A 75 -29.52 16.34 3.21
N TYR A 76 -29.65 15.07 2.88
CA TYR A 76 -30.84 14.55 2.21
C TYR A 76 -31.22 13.14 2.69
N THR A 77 -32.47 12.76 2.45
CA THR A 77 -32.96 11.40 2.65
C THR A 77 -34.06 11.10 1.65
N ILE A 78 -33.97 9.96 0.97
CA ILE A 78 -34.92 9.48 -0.04
C ILE A 78 -35.33 8.06 0.36
N ASP A 79 -36.64 7.82 0.46
CA ASP A 79 -37.18 6.46 0.58
C ASP A 79 -37.04 5.75 -0.78
N VAL A 80 -36.17 4.75 -0.87
CA VAL A 80 -35.92 3.94 -2.07
C VAL A 80 -36.67 2.60 -2.05
N SER A 81 -37.69 2.46 -1.19
CA SER A 81 -38.53 1.26 -1.17
C SER A 81 -39.10 0.97 -2.57
N GLY A 82 -38.97 -0.29 -3.00
CA GLY A 82 -39.38 -0.77 -4.33
C GLY A 82 -38.38 -0.52 -5.46
N MET A 83 -37.22 0.06 -5.17
CA MET A 83 -36.11 0.20 -6.12
C MET A 83 -35.09 -0.93 -5.96
N THR A 84 -34.28 -1.16 -7.00
CA THR A 84 -33.27 -2.24 -7.09
C THR A 84 -31.87 -1.65 -7.13
N ALA A 85 -31.13 -1.78 -6.03
CA ALA A 85 -29.73 -1.36 -5.99
C ALA A 85 -28.88 -2.10 -7.07
N PRO A 86 -27.76 -1.52 -7.54
CA PRO A 86 -27.13 -0.26 -7.10
C PRO A 86 -27.93 1.01 -7.40
N PHE A 87 -27.60 2.10 -6.70
CA PHE A 87 -28.22 3.42 -6.82
C PHE A 87 -27.21 4.44 -7.33
N LEU A 88 -27.46 5.04 -8.49
CA LEU A 88 -26.71 6.17 -9.00
C LEU A 88 -27.36 7.47 -8.49
N ALA A 89 -26.58 8.30 -7.81
CA ALA A 89 -27.00 9.56 -7.22
C ALA A 89 -26.46 10.74 -8.02
N LYS A 90 -27.27 11.79 -8.14
CA LYS A 90 -26.89 13.05 -8.77
C LYS A 90 -27.41 14.22 -7.96
N VAL A 91 -26.57 15.23 -7.73
CA VAL A 91 -26.97 16.56 -7.27
C VAL A 91 -26.73 17.59 -8.37
N ASP A 92 -27.74 18.42 -8.66
CA ASP A 92 -27.58 19.56 -9.56
C ASP A 92 -27.00 20.75 -8.76
N LEU A 93 -25.82 21.22 -9.16
CA LEU A 93 -25.15 22.36 -8.52
C LEU A 93 -25.71 23.70 -9.01
N PRO A 94 -25.66 24.75 -8.16
CA PRO A 94 -25.86 26.12 -8.61
C PRO A 94 -24.87 26.47 -9.73
N GLY A 95 -25.36 26.84 -10.92
CA GLY A 95 -24.52 27.14 -12.08
C GLY A 95 -24.60 26.10 -13.22
N GLY A 96 -25.31 24.98 -13.01
CA GLY A 96 -25.67 24.04 -14.08
C GLY A 96 -24.73 22.85 -14.27
N THR A 97 -23.71 22.71 -13.42
CA THR A 97 -22.92 21.48 -13.27
C THR A 97 -23.63 20.48 -12.35
N ALA A 98 -23.15 19.23 -12.32
CA ALA A 98 -23.67 18.21 -11.44
C ALA A 98 -22.55 17.35 -10.86
N LEU A 99 -22.74 16.88 -9.64
CA LEU A 99 -21.89 15.85 -9.02
C LEU A 99 -22.66 14.55 -8.94
N TYR A 100 -21.94 13.46 -9.14
CA TYR A 100 -22.43 12.10 -9.09
C TYR A 100 -21.84 11.33 -7.90
N SER A 101 -22.55 10.29 -7.50
CA SER A 101 -22.08 9.29 -6.54
C SER A 101 -22.83 7.98 -6.79
N VAL A 102 -22.45 6.92 -6.11
CA VAL A 102 -23.09 5.60 -6.26
C VAL A 102 -23.17 4.89 -4.91
N GLY A 103 -24.30 4.27 -4.61
CA GLY A 103 -24.46 3.35 -3.49
C GLY A 103 -24.73 1.93 -3.98
N SER A 104 -23.92 0.96 -3.54
CA SER A 104 -24.14 -0.45 -3.89
C SER A 104 -25.39 -1.06 -3.23
N ALA A 105 -25.88 -0.42 -2.15
CA ALA A 105 -27.11 -0.75 -1.43
C ALA A 105 -27.74 0.51 -0.82
N ALA A 106 -28.88 0.34 -0.14
CA ALA A 106 -29.47 1.42 0.65
C ALA A 106 -28.60 1.72 1.87
N GLY A 107 -28.52 2.99 2.25
CA GLY A 107 -27.60 3.46 3.28
C GLY A 107 -27.15 4.90 3.02
N VAL A 108 -25.91 5.19 3.41
CA VAL A 108 -25.30 6.50 3.22
C VAL A 108 -24.64 6.56 1.84
N VAL A 109 -24.94 7.59 1.08
CA VAL A 109 -24.37 7.91 -0.23
C VAL A 109 -24.08 9.41 -0.25
N ASN A 110 -22.87 9.78 0.15
CA ASN A 110 -22.42 11.16 0.08
C ASN A 110 -22.17 11.59 -1.36
N ILE A 111 -22.31 12.88 -1.64
CA ILE A 111 -22.06 13.44 -2.97
C ILE A 111 -21.11 14.63 -2.82
N HIS A 112 -19.88 14.46 -3.28
CA HIS A 112 -18.82 15.48 -3.22
C HIS A 112 -17.80 15.26 -4.37
N PRO A 113 -16.81 16.15 -4.57
CA PRO A 113 -15.89 16.05 -5.71
C PRO A 113 -15.20 14.69 -5.85
N LEU A 114 -14.78 14.06 -4.74
CA LEU A 114 -14.18 12.72 -4.78
C LEU A 114 -15.15 11.59 -5.17
N THR A 115 -16.43 11.61 -4.73
CA THR A 115 -17.40 10.60 -5.20
C THR A 115 -17.73 10.76 -6.67
N ASP A 116 -17.72 12.01 -7.15
CA ASP A 116 -17.91 12.34 -8.56
C ASP A 116 -16.74 11.83 -9.41
N LEU A 117 -15.51 12.02 -8.94
CA LEU A 117 -14.31 11.44 -9.57
C LEU A 117 -14.39 9.91 -9.62
N ILE A 118 -14.69 9.25 -8.50
CA ILE A 118 -14.80 7.79 -8.42
C ILE A 118 -15.71 7.24 -9.53
N ILE A 119 -16.92 7.78 -9.64
CA ILE A 119 -17.91 7.23 -10.58
C ILE A 119 -17.63 7.65 -12.02
N ARG A 120 -17.09 8.84 -12.26
CA ARG A 120 -16.64 9.26 -13.61
C ARG A 120 -15.52 8.37 -14.11
N THR A 121 -14.47 8.20 -13.30
CA THR A 121 -13.33 7.33 -13.63
C THR A 121 -13.77 5.91 -13.94
N TRP A 122 -14.70 5.34 -13.15
CA TRP A 122 -15.22 4.00 -13.39
C TRP A 122 -15.95 3.86 -14.74
N TYR A 123 -16.74 4.87 -15.16
CA TYR A 123 -17.37 4.84 -16.48
C TYR A 123 -16.36 5.12 -17.60
N GLU A 124 -15.44 6.06 -17.41
CA GLU A 124 -14.46 6.47 -18.42
C GLU A 124 -13.50 5.35 -18.79
N VAL A 125 -13.05 4.54 -17.83
CA VAL A 125 -12.18 3.37 -18.08
C VAL A 125 -12.87 2.28 -18.92
N GLN A 126 -14.21 2.38 -19.05
CA GLN A 126 -15.06 1.52 -19.89
C GLN A 126 -15.52 2.24 -21.17
N ASN A 127 -14.90 3.37 -21.52
CA ASN A 127 -15.28 4.24 -22.64
C ASN A 127 -16.74 4.73 -22.54
N GLY A 128 -17.26 4.82 -21.32
CA GLY A 128 -18.58 5.33 -20.97
C GLY A 128 -18.51 6.75 -20.41
N ALA A 129 -19.69 7.31 -20.14
CA ALA A 129 -19.83 8.60 -19.47
C ALA A 129 -20.95 8.55 -18.44
N VAL A 130 -20.70 9.06 -17.24
CA VAL A 130 -21.66 9.02 -16.13
C VAL A 130 -22.99 9.70 -16.49
N ASP A 131 -22.99 10.79 -17.27
CA ASP A 131 -24.21 11.47 -17.70
C ASP A 131 -25.09 10.59 -18.62
N THR A 132 -24.46 9.79 -19.48
CA THR A 132 -25.14 8.83 -20.37
C THR A 132 -25.71 7.69 -19.54
N ALA A 133 -24.91 7.14 -18.63
CA ALA A 133 -25.36 6.07 -17.75
C ALA A 133 -26.47 6.52 -16.79
N PHE A 134 -26.39 7.74 -16.25
CA PHE A 134 -27.45 8.32 -15.45
C PHE A 134 -28.73 8.50 -16.25
N SER A 135 -28.65 8.75 -17.56
CA SER A 135 -29.85 8.86 -18.40
C SER A 135 -30.56 7.51 -18.55
N ASP A 136 -29.82 6.42 -18.72
CA ASP A 136 -30.34 5.04 -18.88
C ASP A 136 -29.50 3.99 -18.11
N PRO A 137 -29.69 3.87 -16.77
CA PRO A 137 -28.91 2.92 -15.96
C PRO A 137 -29.19 1.46 -16.29
N ALA A 138 -30.30 1.13 -16.96
CA ALA A 138 -30.57 -0.24 -17.38
C ALA A 138 -29.67 -0.67 -18.54
N ALA A 139 -29.31 0.28 -19.42
CA ALA A 139 -28.39 0.04 -20.53
C ALA A 139 -26.92 0.15 -20.11
N ALA A 140 -26.61 1.00 -19.13
CA ALA A 140 -25.29 1.19 -18.56
C ALA A 140 -25.37 1.14 -17.02
N PRO A 141 -25.35 -0.08 -16.43
CA PRO A 141 -25.54 -0.26 -15.00
C PRO A 141 -24.39 0.35 -14.18
N PRO A 142 -24.69 0.85 -12.97
CA PRO A 142 -23.65 1.29 -12.04
C PRO A 142 -22.75 0.11 -11.58
N PRO A 143 -21.56 0.40 -11.02
CA PRO A 143 -20.66 -0.63 -10.51
C PRO A 143 -21.33 -1.54 -9.48
N THR A 144 -20.97 -2.82 -9.54
CA THR A 144 -21.21 -3.78 -8.47
C THR A 144 -20.45 -3.37 -7.20
N ALA A 145 -20.79 -3.95 -6.04
CA ALA A 145 -20.11 -3.64 -4.79
C ALA A 145 -18.58 -3.91 -4.84
N THR A 146 -18.17 -4.98 -5.50
CA THR A 146 -16.74 -5.33 -5.64
C THR A 146 -16.00 -4.35 -6.55
N GLU A 147 -16.58 -4.02 -7.71
CA GLU A 147 -16.00 -3.01 -8.62
C GLU A 147 -15.90 -1.65 -7.93
N LEU A 148 -16.93 -1.28 -7.16
CA LEU A 148 -16.96 -0.03 -6.41
C LEU A 148 -15.88 0.01 -5.31
N ALA A 149 -15.70 -1.07 -4.57
CA ALA A 149 -14.68 -1.14 -3.51
C ALA A 149 -13.26 -0.92 -4.07
N VAL A 150 -12.94 -1.52 -5.23
CA VAL A 150 -11.64 -1.34 -5.88
C VAL A 150 -11.41 0.12 -6.26
N ILE A 151 -12.34 0.76 -6.99
CA ILE A 151 -12.14 2.15 -7.43
C ILE A 151 -12.17 3.14 -6.26
N VAL A 152 -12.96 2.89 -5.21
CA VAL A 152 -12.95 3.70 -3.98
C VAL A 152 -11.58 3.61 -3.32
N SER A 153 -10.98 2.41 -3.22
CA SER A 153 -9.64 2.24 -2.66
C SER A 153 -8.60 3.01 -3.46
N VAL A 154 -8.63 2.89 -4.79
CA VAL A 154 -7.70 3.61 -5.69
C VAL A 154 -7.75 5.11 -5.42
N ILE A 155 -8.94 5.74 -5.47
CA ILE A 155 -9.06 7.19 -5.27
C ILE A 155 -8.74 7.61 -3.83
N LYS A 156 -9.11 6.80 -2.83
CA LYS A 156 -8.80 7.06 -1.42
C LYS A 156 -7.30 7.03 -1.16
N ASP A 157 -6.56 6.10 -1.75
CA ASP A 157 -5.12 6.00 -1.59
C ASP A 157 -4.41 7.25 -2.13
N LEU A 158 -4.90 7.83 -3.24
CA LEU A 158 -4.36 9.07 -3.81
C LEU A 158 -4.43 10.27 -2.86
N VAL A 159 -5.39 10.29 -1.93
CA VAL A 159 -5.59 11.39 -0.96
C VAL A 159 -5.34 10.97 0.49
N SER A 160 -4.87 9.75 0.71
CA SER A 160 -4.76 9.11 2.02
C SER A 160 -3.94 9.92 3.03
N LYS A 161 -2.85 10.55 2.58
CA LYS A 161 -2.03 11.44 3.42
C LYS A 161 -2.89 12.52 4.08
N TRP A 162 -3.68 13.24 3.29
CA TRP A 162 -4.44 14.39 3.76
C TRP A 162 -5.65 13.98 4.60
N LEU A 163 -6.24 12.81 4.31
CA LEU A 163 -7.25 12.22 5.17
C LEU A 163 -6.69 11.93 6.58
N VAL A 164 -5.47 11.38 6.66
CA VAL A 164 -4.78 11.13 7.95
C VAL A 164 -4.44 12.45 8.65
N ASP A 165 -3.95 13.45 7.92
CA ASP A 165 -3.65 14.78 8.47
C ASP A 165 -4.93 15.48 9.00
N ALA A 166 -6.08 15.22 8.37
CA ALA A 166 -7.41 15.64 8.84
C ALA A 166 -7.93 14.83 10.06
N GLY A 167 -7.15 13.86 10.55
CA GLY A 167 -7.47 13.03 11.70
C GLY A 167 -8.45 11.89 11.40
N LEU A 168 -8.62 11.51 10.12
CA LEU A 168 -9.49 10.42 9.71
C LEU A 168 -8.73 9.09 9.79
N ASP A 169 -9.43 8.08 10.31
CA ASP A 169 -8.97 6.71 10.30
C ASP A 169 -9.29 6.07 8.95
N LEU A 170 -8.25 5.80 8.16
CA LEU A 170 -8.39 5.21 6.84
C LEU A 170 -9.01 3.82 6.89
N GLU A 171 -8.95 3.06 7.99
CA GLU A 171 -9.57 1.73 8.02
C GLU A 171 -11.09 1.82 8.05
N ASN A 172 -11.62 2.76 8.83
CA ASN A 172 -13.05 2.90 9.09
C ASN A 172 -13.73 4.01 8.28
N PHE A 173 -12.96 4.74 7.47
CA PHE A 173 -13.46 5.82 6.63
C PHE A 173 -13.67 5.38 5.18
N ASP A 174 -14.89 5.52 4.68
CA ASP A 174 -15.26 5.29 3.29
C ASP A 174 -15.76 6.60 2.67
N LEU A 175 -15.16 6.97 1.53
CA LEU A 175 -15.45 8.24 0.84
C LEU A 175 -16.94 8.37 0.49
N ILE A 176 -17.65 7.27 0.24
CA ILE A 176 -19.05 7.31 -0.20
C ILE A 176 -19.99 7.22 1.00
N SER A 177 -19.70 6.34 1.95
CA SER A 177 -20.67 5.84 2.91
C SER A 177 -20.42 6.24 4.37
N THR A 178 -19.29 6.88 4.69
CA THR A 178 -19.09 7.45 6.03
C THR A 178 -19.87 8.76 6.19
N PRO A 179 -20.85 8.85 7.11
CA PRO A 179 -21.57 10.10 7.33
C PRO A 179 -20.62 11.23 7.75
N PHE A 180 -20.86 12.45 7.25
CA PHE A 180 -20.17 13.65 7.71
C PHE A 180 -21.12 14.86 7.72
N ASP A 181 -20.74 15.89 8.47
CA ASP A 181 -21.40 17.18 8.50
C ASP A 181 -20.60 18.18 7.66
N ALA A 182 -21.30 18.97 6.83
CA ALA A 182 -20.67 20.04 6.05
C ALA A 182 -20.43 21.28 6.92
N ASP A 183 -19.49 21.16 7.87
CA ASP A 183 -19.20 22.13 8.94
C ASP A 183 -17.75 22.64 8.98
N GLN A 184 -16.97 22.43 7.91
CA GLN A 184 -15.57 22.83 7.75
C GLN A 184 -14.62 22.14 8.75
N SER A 185 -14.99 20.95 9.23
CA SER A 185 -14.15 20.15 10.14
C SER A 185 -13.99 18.71 9.66
N GLY A 186 -12.95 18.03 10.15
CA GLY A 186 -12.64 16.65 9.77
C GLY A 186 -12.59 16.49 8.24
N PHE A 187 -13.45 15.61 7.70
CA PHE A 187 -13.53 15.38 6.27
C PHE A 187 -14.01 16.60 5.46
N ASP A 188 -14.93 17.41 5.99
CA ASP A 188 -15.42 18.59 5.27
C ASP A 188 -14.36 19.69 5.20
N GLY A 189 -13.55 19.84 6.25
CA GLY A 189 -12.37 20.71 6.22
C GLY A 189 -11.39 20.29 5.12
N PHE A 190 -11.14 18.98 4.96
CA PHE A 190 -10.36 18.49 3.83
C PHE A 190 -11.04 18.74 2.47
N LEU A 191 -12.37 18.72 2.39
CA LEU A 191 -13.09 19.09 1.16
C LEU A 191 -12.94 20.57 0.79
N ASP A 192 -12.62 21.45 1.75
CA ASP A 192 -12.28 22.85 1.49
C ASP A 192 -10.89 23.01 0.88
N ASP A 193 -9.95 22.12 1.20
CA ASP A 193 -8.56 22.16 0.75
C ASP A 193 -8.35 21.47 -0.61
N ILE A 194 -9.28 20.61 -1.05
CA ILE A 194 -9.16 19.83 -2.28
C ILE A 194 -9.86 20.47 -3.48
N THR A 195 -9.16 20.48 -4.61
CA THR A 195 -9.73 20.73 -5.93
C THR A 195 -9.66 19.47 -6.79
N VAL A 196 -10.78 19.10 -7.41
CA VAL A 196 -10.83 17.98 -8.37
C VAL A 196 -11.28 18.50 -9.72
N ASP A 197 -10.36 18.47 -10.69
CA ASP A 197 -10.68 18.72 -12.09
C ASP A 197 -10.94 17.39 -12.79
N THR A 198 -12.21 16.99 -12.86
CA THR A 198 -12.62 15.75 -13.53
C THR A 198 -12.46 15.80 -15.05
N THR A 199 -12.24 16.98 -15.65
CA THR A 199 -12.02 17.11 -17.11
C THR A 199 -10.59 16.77 -17.48
N ASN A 200 -9.64 17.32 -16.71
CA ASN A 200 -8.21 17.06 -16.90
C ASN A 200 -7.70 15.91 -16.03
N ARG A 201 -8.57 15.32 -15.19
CA ARG A 201 -8.26 14.23 -14.27
C ARG A 201 -7.12 14.58 -13.30
N VAL A 202 -7.22 15.78 -12.72
CA VAL A 202 -6.24 16.30 -11.76
C VAL A 202 -6.88 16.46 -10.38
N ILE A 203 -6.18 15.98 -9.35
CA ILE A 203 -6.47 16.29 -7.95
C ILE A 203 -5.38 17.23 -7.46
N SER A 204 -5.79 18.35 -6.87
CA SER A 204 -4.92 19.29 -6.18
C SER A 204 -5.35 19.43 -4.71
N VAL A 205 -4.40 19.58 -3.80
CA VAL A 205 -4.66 19.92 -2.39
C VAL A 205 -3.84 21.15 -2.02
N ASP A 206 -4.50 22.17 -1.47
CA ASP A 206 -3.94 23.43 -0.95
C ASP A 206 -4.44 23.62 0.50
N THR A 207 -3.63 23.22 1.49
CA THR A 207 -4.04 23.20 2.91
C THR A 207 -3.82 24.52 3.65
N ASP A 208 -2.97 25.41 3.13
CA ASP A 208 -2.69 26.71 3.76
C ASP A 208 -3.36 27.89 3.05
N GLY A 209 -3.96 27.65 1.88
CA GLY A 209 -4.69 28.62 1.09
C GLY A 209 -3.81 29.70 0.48
N ASP A 210 -2.50 29.46 0.36
CA ASP A 210 -1.55 30.40 -0.24
C ASP A 210 -1.59 30.42 -1.77
N GLY A 211 -2.34 29.49 -2.37
CA GLY A 211 -2.50 29.32 -3.81
C GLY A 211 -1.41 28.46 -4.44
N THR A 212 -0.62 27.73 -3.64
CA THR A 212 0.32 26.71 -4.09
C THR A 212 -0.12 25.33 -3.61
N ASP A 213 -0.34 24.42 -4.56
CA ASP A 213 -0.77 23.07 -4.22
C ASP A 213 0.36 22.30 -3.51
N GLU A 214 0.14 21.83 -2.28
CA GLU A 214 1.04 20.88 -1.62
C GLU A 214 0.91 19.47 -2.20
N GLN A 215 -0.19 19.14 -2.87
CA GLN A 215 -0.29 17.92 -3.68
C GLN A 215 -0.84 18.21 -5.06
N VAL A 216 -0.22 17.59 -6.07
CA VAL A 216 -0.79 17.46 -7.42
C VAL A 216 -0.75 16.00 -7.83
N THR A 217 -1.89 15.47 -8.25
CA THR A 217 -2.04 14.11 -8.78
C THR A 217 -2.65 14.16 -10.17
N ASN A 218 -1.98 13.58 -11.15
CA ASN A 218 -2.50 13.42 -12.50
C ASN A 218 -2.92 11.97 -12.69
N LEU A 219 -4.20 11.73 -12.98
CA LEU A 219 -4.71 10.41 -13.33
C LEU A 219 -4.75 10.24 -14.84
N ASP A 220 -4.28 9.10 -15.31
CA ASP A 220 -4.35 8.68 -16.70
C ASP A 220 -5.12 7.36 -16.81
N LEU A 221 -5.95 7.26 -17.85
CA LEU A 221 -6.82 6.11 -18.10
C LEU A 221 -6.42 5.53 -19.45
N ASP A 222 -5.84 4.33 -19.44
CA ASP A 222 -5.23 3.70 -20.62
C ASP A 222 -6.27 3.31 -21.70
N GLY A 223 -7.56 3.44 -21.37
CA GLY A 223 -8.69 3.23 -22.27
C GLY A 223 -8.80 4.22 -23.45
N ASP A 224 -7.90 5.20 -23.59
CA ASP A 224 -7.86 6.15 -24.71
C ASP A 224 -6.89 5.73 -25.85
N ASP A 225 -5.83 4.93 -25.60
CA ASP A 225 -4.73 4.77 -26.59
C ASP A 225 -4.28 3.32 -26.96
N ASP A 226 -4.47 2.26 -26.15
CA ASP A 226 -3.97 0.88 -26.48
C ASP A 226 -5.06 -0.22 -26.58
N GLY A 227 -6.31 0.06 -26.21
CA GLY A 227 -7.39 -0.94 -26.28
C GLY A 227 -7.32 -2.01 -25.17
N THR A 228 -6.46 -1.83 -24.18
CA THR A 228 -6.54 -2.42 -22.84
C THR A 228 -7.50 -1.60 -21.99
N ASN A 229 -8.75 -2.05 -21.88
CA ASN A 229 -9.72 -1.45 -20.97
C ASN A 229 -9.42 -1.89 -19.53
N GLY A 230 -9.44 -0.95 -18.58
CA GLY A 230 -9.38 -1.23 -17.15
C GLY A 230 -8.20 -0.61 -16.41
N ASP A 231 -7.13 -0.22 -17.10
CA ASP A 231 -5.93 0.34 -16.45
C ASP A 231 -6.07 1.81 -16.09
N ILE A 232 -5.66 2.12 -14.86
CA ILE A 232 -5.57 3.46 -14.29
C ILE A 232 -4.13 3.65 -13.83
N THR A 233 -3.51 4.76 -14.20
CA THR A 233 -2.24 5.18 -13.60
C THR A 233 -2.40 6.55 -12.94
N ALA A 234 -1.60 6.79 -11.90
CA ALA A 234 -1.59 8.06 -11.21
C ALA A 234 -0.16 8.47 -10.88
N ALA A 235 0.21 9.69 -11.27
CA ALA A 235 1.46 10.33 -10.89
C ALA A 235 1.19 11.44 -9.87
N THR A 236 1.70 11.28 -8.65
CA THR A 236 1.51 12.21 -7.54
C THR A 236 2.81 12.88 -7.16
N THR A 237 2.75 14.19 -6.89
CA THR A 237 3.82 14.96 -6.24
C THR A 237 3.24 15.59 -4.98
N ILE A 238 3.93 15.41 -3.85
CA ILE A 238 3.60 16.05 -2.58
C ILE A 238 4.78 16.92 -2.15
N VAL A 239 4.52 18.18 -1.78
CA VAL A 239 5.52 19.13 -1.28
C VAL A 239 5.07 19.70 0.05
N VAL A 240 5.71 19.27 1.14
CA VAL A 240 5.41 19.75 2.50
C VAL A 240 6.68 20.33 3.10
N ASN A 241 6.62 21.57 3.58
CA ASN A 241 7.76 22.28 4.18
C ASN A 241 9.03 22.27 3.30
N GLY A 242 8.86 22.37 1.98
CA GLY A 242 9.96 22.33 1.00
C GLY A 242 10.58 20.94 0.77
N THR A 243 9.99 19.90 1.34
CA THR A 243 10.37 18.50 1.13
C THR A 243 9.43 17.87 0.11
N THR A 244 10.01 17.20 -0.89
CA THR A 244 9.25 16.59 -1.98
C THR A 244 9.19 15.08 -1.84
N SER A 245 8.00 14.52 -2.03
CA SER A 245 7.75 13.12 -2.37
C SER A 245 7.10 13.03 -3.75
N THR A 246 7.42 11.98 -4.49
CA THR A 246 6.77 11.66 -5.77
C THR A 246 6.42 10.19 -5.81
N SER A 247 5.28 9.85 -6.39
CA SER A 247 4.85 8.47 -6.57
C SER A 247 4.17 8.24 -7.92
N PHE A 248 4.22 7.01 -8.37
CA PHE A 248 3.57 6.48 -9.55
C PHE A 248 2.89 5.18 -9.14
N THR A 249 1.58 5.11 -9.35
CA THR A 249 0.80 3.92 -9.02
C THR A 249 -0.04 3.50 -10.20
N SER A 250 -0.33 2.21 -10.30
CA SER A 250 -1.21 1.64 -11.32
C SER A 250 -2.23 0.71 -10.68
N ALA A 251 -3.44 0.68 -11.22
CA ALA A 251 -4.48 -0.24 -10.79
C ALA A 251 -5.30 -0.69 -12.00
N PHE A 252 -5.84 -1.90 -11.91
CA PHE A 252 -6.74 -2.46 -12.88
C PHE A 252 -8.15 -2.51 -12.31
N ILE A 253 -9.12 -1.97 -13.03
CA ILE A 253 -10.54 -2.08 -12.70
C ILE A 253 -11.11 -3.27 -13.47
N PRO A 254 -11.66 -4.29 -12.79
CA PRO A 254 -12.31 -5.40 -13.47
C PRO A 254 -13.64 -4.92 -14.09
N THR A 255 -13.72 -4.87 -15.40
CA THR A 255 -14.88 -4.37 -16.16
C THR A 255 -15.63 -5.48 -16.91
N THR A 256 -15.01 -6.65 -17.10
CA THR A 256 -15.62 -7.80 -17.78
C THR A 256 -16.11 -8.89 -16.82
N ALA A 257 -16.96 -9.79 -17.31
CA ALA A 257 -17.41 -10.95 -16.53
C ALA A 257 -16.25 -11.89 -16.16
N THR A 258 -15.28 -12.05 -17.05
CA THR A 258 -14.10 -12.91 -16.84
C THR A 258 -13.17 -12.33 -15.79
N GLU A 259 -12.93 -11.02 -15.80
CA GLU A 259 -12.10 -10.34 -14.79
C GLU A 259 -12.72 -10.45 -13.40
N ARG A 260 -14.03 -10.23 -13.29
CA ARG A 260 -14.77 -10.42 -12.02
C ARG A 260 -14.72 -11.87 -11.51
N GLU A 261 -14.79 -12.84 -12.41
CA GLU A 261 -14.59 -14.25 -12.05
C GLU A 261 -13.17 -14.46 -11.48
N GLY A 262 -12.16 -13.79 -12.04
CA GLY A 262 -10.80 -13.78 -11.51
C GLY A 262 -10.71 -13.30 -10.07
N VAL A 263 -11.29 -12.13 -9.77
CA VAL A 263 -11.30 -11.58 -8.41
C VAL A 263 -11.98 -12.53 -7.43
N ALA A 264 -13.16 -13.05 -7.80
CA ALA A 264 -13.89 -14.01 -6.97
C ALA A 264 -13.11 -15.32 -6.75
N GLY A 265 -12.39 -15.77 -7.79
CA GLY A 265 -11.54 -16.95 -7.75
C GLY A 265 -10.33 -16.80 -6.82
N ALA A 266 -9.63 -15.67 -6.91
CA ALA A 266 -8.54 -15.32 -6.01
C ALA A 266 -9.02 -15.28 -4.55
N LEU A 267 -10.14 -14.60 -4.29
CA LEU A 267 -10.74 -14.54 -2.95
C LEU A 267 -11.15 -15.92 -2.42
N ALA A 268 -11.70 -16.81 -3.25
CA ALA A 268 -12.03 -18.17 -2.85
C ALA A 268 -10.78 -19.00 -2.47
N THR A 269 -9.66 -18.74 -3.13
CA THR A 269 -8.35 -19.37 -2.81
C THR A 269 -7.86 -18.88 -1.45
N LEU A 270 -7.88 -17.56 -1.21
CA LEU A 270 -7.54 -16.95 0.07
C LEU A 270 -8.43 -17.42 1.22
N GLN A 271 -9.74 -17.57 0.99
CA GLN A 271 -10.66 -18.14 1.98
C GLN A 271 -10.32 -19.60 2.29
N SER A 272 -9.86 -20.37 1.30
CA SER A 272 -9.42 -21.76 1.50
C SER A 272 -8.11 -21.83 2.29
N LEU A 273 -7.19 -20.88 2.06
CA LEU A 273 -5.98 -20.68 2.86
C LEU A 273 -6.35 -20.40 4.33
N ALA A 274 -7.21 -19.41 4.58
CA ALA A 274 -7.69 -19.05 5.92
C ALA A 274 -8.31 -20.25 6.65
N ALA A 275 -9.18 -21.00 5.98
CA ALA A 275 -9.82 -22.17 6.55
C ALA A 275 -8.80 -23.27 6.89
N THR A 276 -7.80 -23.49 6.02
CA THR A 276 -6.76 -24.50 6.22
C THR A 276 -5.84 -24.12 7.38
N ALA A 277 -5.33 -22.88 7.40
CA ALA A 277 -4.49 -22.36 8.47
C ALA A 277 -5.20 -22.45 9.83
N THR A 278 -6.45 -21.97 9.90
CA THR A 278 -7.25 -22.02 11.14
C THR A 278 -7.53 -23.44 11.61
N ALA A 279 -7.84 -24.36 10.69
CA ALA A 279 -8.14 -25.75 11.05
C ALA A 279 -6.91 -26.52 11.55
N LYS A 280 -5.73 -26.18 11.04
CA LYS A 280 -4.46 -26.82 11.41
C LYS A 280 -3.79 -26.16 12.60
N GLY A 281 -3.97 -24.85 12.78
CA GLY A 281 -3.38 -24.07 13.87
C GLY A 281 -1.86 -24.28 13.96
N ALA A 282 -1.39 -24.69 15.14
CA ALA A 282 0.04 -24.94 15.37
C ALA A 282 0.62 -26.13 14.58
N ASP A 283 -0.23 -27.02 14.06
CA ASP A 283 0.19 -28.19 13.27
C ASP A 283 0.27 -27.88 11.76
N LEU A 284 0.07 -26.63 11.34
CA LEU A 284 0.13 -26.24 9.93
C LEU A 284 1.49 -26.59 9.31
N ALA A 285 1.44 -27.35 8.22
CA ALA A 285 2.59 -27.78 7.44
C ALA A 285 2.45 -27.38 5.97
N ALA A 286 3.57 -27.23 5.26
CA ALA A 286 3.60 -26.90 3.83
C ALA A 286 2.69 -27.80 2.98
N THR A 287 2.66 -29.11 3.29
CA THR A 287 1.85 -30.10 2.57
C THR A 287 0.34 -29.86 2.68
N ASP A 288 -0.11 -29.15 3.71
CA ASP A 288 -1.52 -28.76 3.85
C ASP A 288 -1.89 -27.62 2.90
N LEU A 289 -0.92 -26.78 2.53
CA LEU A 289 -1.09 -25.63 1.65
C LEU A 289 -0.87 -25.96 0.18
N LEU A 290 -0.03 -26.95 -0.15
CA LEU A 290 0.25 -27.38 -1.53
C LEU A 290 -1.00 -27.57 -2.44
N PRO A 291 -2.16 -28.05 -1.96
CA PRO A 291 -3.37 -28.13 -2.80
C PRO A 291 -3.89 -26.79 -3.32
N LEU A 292 -3.41 -25.66 -2.78
CA LEU A 292 -3.74 -24.30 -3.20
C LEU A 292 -2.76 -23.73 -4.25
N TYR A 293 -1.71 -24.48 -4.61
CA TYR A 293 -0.67 -24.05 -5.55
C TYR A 293 -0.82 -24.76 -6.90
N ASP A 294 -0.57 -24.02 -7.99
CA ASP A 294 -0.35 -24.59 -9.32
C ASP A 294 0.93 -25.42 -9.31
N SER A 295 0.95 -26.55 -10.04
CA SER A 295 2.14 -27.40 -10.15
C SER A 295 3.33 -26.75 -10.86
N ASN A 296 3.11 -25.64 -11.56
CA ASN A 296 4.14 -24.80 -12.18
C ASN A 296 4.30 -23.48 -11.42
N TYR A 297 3.91 -23.43 -10.14
CA TYR A 297 4.15 -22.26 -9.32
C TYR A 297 5.61 -21.87 -9.39
N ARG A 298 5.83 -20.59 -9.58
CA ARG A 298 7.15 -20.01 -9.43
C ARG A 298 7.00 -18.56 -9.05
N HIS A 299 7.63 -18.18 -7.95
CA HIS A 299 7.65 -16.80 -7.51
C HIS A 299 9.09 -16.45 -7.12
N ARG A 300 9.72 -15.55 -7.87
CA ARG A 300 11.06 -15.02 -7.54
C ARG A 300 12.14 -16.09 -7.33
N GLY A 301 12.06 -17.17 -8.08
CA GLY A 301 12.98 -18.29 -8.00
C GLY A 301 12.59 -19.38 -6.97
N LEU A 302 11.53 -19.19 -6.19
CA LEU A 302 10.98 -20.20 -5.31
C LEU A 302 9.94 -21.07 -6.05
N ASP A 303 9.97 -22.38 -5.79
CA ASP A 303 8.94 -23.33 -6.23
C ASP A 303 7.78 -23.45 -5.22
N GLU A 304 6.74 -24.23 -5.56
CA GLU A 304 5.56 -24.40 -4.71
C GLU A 304 5.88 -24.96 -3.32
N ASN A 305 6.92 -25.79 -3.19
CA ASN A 305 7.26 -26.42 -1.93
C ASN A 305 8.00 -25.46 -1.02
N GLN A 306 8.90 -24.66 -1.58
CA GLN A 306 9.64 -23.63 -0.85
C GLN A 306 8.71 -22.53 -0.36
N ASP A 307 7.85 -22.04 -1.25
CA ASP A 307 6.90 -20.98 -0.94
C ASP A 307 5.83 -21.41 0.07
N ALA A 308 5.21 -22.59 -0.14
CA ALA A 308 4.27 -23.15 0.82
C ALA A 308 4.90 -23.44 2.19
N ALA A 309 6.21 -23.73 2.25
CA ALA A 309 6.92 -23.88 3.51
C ALA A 309 7.07 -22.55 4.24
N GLY A 310 7.44 -21.47 3.54
CA GLY A 310 7.46 -20.11 4.08
C GLY A 310 6.08 -19.69 4.62
N PHE A 311 5.05 -19.76 3.77
CA PHE A 311 3.67 -19.44 4.14
C PHE A 311 3.16 -20.26 5.34
N ALA A 312 3.44 -21.56 5.39
CA ALA A 312 3.04 -22.40 6.51
C ALA A 312 3.79 -22.03 7.80
N ASP A 313 5.06 -21.65 7.68
CA ASP A 313 5.87 -21.22 8.81
C ASP A 313 5.39 -19.91 9.41
N ASP A 314 4.97 -19.01 8.53
CA ASP A 314 4.41 -17.73 8.85
C ASP A 314 3.02 -17.89 9.49
N LEU A 315 2.09 -18.61 8.85
CA LEU A 315 0.72 -18.78 9.33
C LEU A 315 0.55 -19.79 10.47
N ARG A 316 1.63 -20.43 10.94
CA ARG A 316 1.52 -21.46 12.00
C ARG A 316 0.97 -20.86 13.29
N GLY A 317 -0.15 -21.42 13.76
CA GLY A 317 -0.81 -20.96 14.98
C GLY A 317 -1.55 -19.63 14.85
N THR A 318 -1.70 -19.10 13.63
CA THR A 318 -2.52 -17.91 13.37
C THR A 318 -3.95 -18.29 13.02
N THR A 319 -4.87 -17.37 13.29
CA THR A 319 -6.24 -17.40 12.76
C THR A 319 -6.37 -16.25 11.78
N ILE A 320 -6.71 -16.54 10.53
CA ILE A 320 -7.02 -15.49 9.55
C ILE A 320 -8.51 -15.16 9.67
N GLU A 321 -8.84 -13.93 10.06
CA GLU A 321 -10.22 -13.48 10.27
C GLU A 321 -10.87 -13.08 8.95
N SER A 322 -10.15 -12.35 8.10
CA SER A 322 -10.63 -11.95 6.78
C SER A 322 -9.49 -11.56 5.85
N PHE A 323 -9.76 -11.69 4.54
CA PHE A 323 -8.98 -11.07 3.47
C PHE A 323 -9.82 -10.02 2.77
N ILE A 324 -9.24 -8.87 2.50
CA ILE A 324 -9.84 -7.76 1.78
C ILE A 324 -9.01 -7.53 0.53
N VAL A 325 -9.62 -7.65 -0.65
CA VAL A 325 -8.99 -7.27 -1.91
C VAL A 325 -9.20 -5.78 -2.10
N GLU A 326 -8.11 -5.04 -2.20
CA GLU A 326 -8.15 -3.57 -2.34
C GLU A 326 -7.86 -3.15 -3.77
N ARG A 327 -6.93 -3.85 -4.42
CA ARG A 327 -6.51 -3.55 -5.78
C ARG A 327 -6.39 -4.83 -6.59
N VAL A 328 -6.80 -4.75 -7.85
CA VAL A 328 -6.34 -5.68 -8.87
C VAL A 328 -5.16 -4.98 -9.54
N LEU A 329 -4.02 -5.65 -9.59
CA LEU A 329 -2.80 -5.07 -10.17
C LEU A 329 -2.70 -5.36 -11.66
N SER A 330 -3.18 -6.54 -12.09
CA SER A 330 -3.25 -6.91 -13.51
C SER A 330 -4.21 -8.07 -13.74
N PHE A 331 -4.69 -8.20 -14.99
CA PHE A 331 -5.43 -9.36 -15.45
C PHE A 331 -5.00 -9.78 -16.86
N ASP A 332 -4.47 -11.00 -16.99
CA ASP A 332 -4.19 -11.64 -18.28
C ASP A 332 -5.39 -12.52 -18.68
N SER A 333 -6.24 -11.98 -19.55
CA SER A 333 -7.42 -12.67 -20.07
C SER A 333 -7.10 -13.86 -20.98
N THR A 334 -5.90 -13.91 -21.56
CA THR A 334 -5.48 -15.02 -22.43
C THR A 334 -5.12 -16.24 -21.60
N ASN A 335 -4.36 -16.04 -20.52
CA ASN A 335 -3.87 -17.10 -19.66
C ASN A 335 -4.71 -17.32 -18.40
N ASN A 336 -5.72 -16.48 -18.16
CA ASN A 336 -6.54 -16.45 -16.94
C ASN A 336 -5.70 -16.32 -15.68
N ILE A 337 -4.82 -15.30 -15.67
CA ILE A 337 -3.97 -14.96 -14.54
C ILE A 337 -4.43 -13.62 -13.98
N ILE A 338 -4.55 -13.53 -12.67
CA ILE A 338 -4.88 -12.29 -11.96
C ILE A 338 -3.83 -12.02 -10.89
N SER A 339 -3.42 -10.77 -10.78
CA SER A 339 -2.66 -10.28 -9.62
C SER A 339 -3.55 -9.37 -8.77
N ILE A 340 -3.55 -9.59 -7.46
CA ILE A 340 -4.26 -8.77 -6.50
C ILE A 340 -3.35 -8.33 -5.35
N SER A 341 -3.64 -7.17 -4.77
CA SER A 341 -3.13 -6.78 -3.47
C SER A 341 -4.27 -6.36 -2.55
N GLY A 342 -3.97 -6.34 -1.26
CA GLY A 342 -4.93 -5.89 -0.26
C GLY A 342 -4.44 -6.14 1.15
N ARG A 343 -5.35 -6.48 2.07
CA ARG A 343 -5.02 -6.68 3.48
C ARG A 343 -5.57 -7.98 4.03
N VAL A 344 -4.88 -8.51 5.03
CA VAL A 344 -5.29 -9.66 5.82
C VAL A 344 -5.40 -9.26 7.29
N ILE A 345 -6.52 -9.60 7.90
CA ILE A 345 -6.71 -9.44 9.35
C ILE A 345 -6.43 -10.80 9.97
N LEU A 346 -5.42 -10.86 10.84
CA LEU A 346 -4.98 -12.10 11.48
C LEU A 346 -4.84 -11.94 12.98
N THR A 347 -5.18 -13.01 13.70
CA THR A 347 -5.07 -13.09 15.15
C THR A 347 -4.10 -14.21 15.52
N GLN A 348 -3.07 -13.87 16.29
CA GLN A 348 -2.11 -14.83 16.86
C GLN A 348 -1.92 -14.50 18.34
N ASP A 349 -1.92 -15.52 19.20
CA ASP A 349 -1.75 -15.36 20.67
C ASP A 349 -2.68 -14.31 21.32
N GLY A 350 -3.87 -14.12 20.75
CA GLY A 350 -4.89 -13.18 21.25
C GLY A 350 -4.66 -11.72 20.86
N VAL A 351 -3.73 -11.45 19.94
CA VAL A 351 -3.51 -10.12 19.33
C VAL A 351 -3.95 -10.18 17.88
N THR A 352 -4.79 -9.24 17.48
CA THR A 352 -5.22 -9.05 16.10
C THR A 352 -4.35 -7.96 15.47
N VAL A 353 -3.81 -8.26 14.30
CA VAL A 353 -3.06 -7.32 13.47
C VAL A 353 -3.63 -7.34 12.06
N GLU A 354 -3.45 -6.24 11.37
CA GLU A 354 -3.74 -6.12 9.95
C GLU A 354 -2.40 -6.05 9.21
N GLU A 355 -2.22 -6.95 8.26
CA GLU A 355 -1.00 -7.03 7.45
C GLU A 355 -1.36 -6.79 5.98
N ILE A 356 -0.46 -6.14 5.27
CA ILE A 356 -0.60 -5.90 3.85
C ILE A 356 -0.19 -7.15 3.10
N VAL A 357 -0.94 -7.42 2.05
CA VAL A 357 -0.72 -8.50 1.12
C VAL A 357 -0.29 -7.86 -0.19
N ASP A 358 1.01 -7.56 -0.26
CA ASP A 358 1.68 -7.08 -1.46
C ASP A 358 3.12 -7.64 -1.50
N GLU A 359 3.45 -8.38 -2.54
CA GLU A 359 4.78 -8.97 -2.73
C GLU A 359 5.57 -8.02 -3.63
N ASP A 360 6.38 -7.09 -3.10
CA ASP A 360 7.13 -6.04 -3.87
C ASP A 360 6.35 -5.36 -5.02
N GLY A 361 5.05 -5.10 -4.87
CA GLY A 361 4.22 -4.52 -5.93
C GLY A 361 3.77 -5.50 -7.01
N ASP A 362 4.15 -6.78 -6.94
CA ASP A 362 3.63 -7.86 -7.80
C ASP A 362 2.30 -8.42 -7.29
N GLY A 363 1.95 -8.18 -6.02
CA GLY A 363 0.80 -8.78 -5.33
C GLY A 363 0.81 -10.31 -5.30
N LEU A 364 -0.31 -10.90 -4.85
CA LEU A 364 -0.53 -12.34 -4.94
C LEU A 364 -1.10 -12.69 -6.31
N ILE A 365 -0.46 -13.64 -6.99
CA ILE A 365 -0.78 -14.02 -8.36
C ILE A 365 -1.48 -15.38 -8.39
N PHE A 366 -2.65 -15.43 -9.04
CA PHE A 366 -3.49 -16.61 -9.16
C PHE A 366 -3.75 -16.97 -10.61
N LYS A 367 -3.88 -18.28 -10.88
CA LYS A 367 -4.23 -18.79 -12.20
C LYS A 367 -5.41 -19.73 -12.16
N LYS A 368 -6.34 -19.55 -13.11
CA LYS A 368 -7.47 -20.46 -13.31
C LYS A 368 -7.02 -21.79 -13.91
N GLN A 369 -7.40 -22.88 -13.26
CA GLN A 369 -7.18 -24.25 -13.67
C GLN A 369 -8.27 -24.73 -14.62
N SER A 370 -7.98 -25.83 -15.32
CA SER A 370 -8.96 -26.47 -16.23
C SER A 370 -10.22 -27.00 -15.54
N ASP A 371 -10.17 -27.25 -14.22
CA ASP A 371 -11.31 -27.65 -13.39
C ASP A 371 -12.10 -26.45 -12.83
N GLY A 372 -11.69 -25.22 -13.17
CA GLY A 372 -12.31 -23.97 -12.75
C GLY A 372 -11.81 -23.41 -11.41
N ARG A 373 -10.93 -24.12 -10.69
CA ARG A 373 -10.31 -23.60 -9.46
C ARG A 373 -9.29 -22.53 -9.80
N TRP A 374 -9.10 -21.56 -8.91
CA TRP A 374 -7.95 -20.67 -8.95
C TRP A 374 -6.93 -21.16 -7.92
N LEU A 375 -5.65 -21.05 -8.26
CA LEU A 375 -4.53 -21.50 -7.42
C LEU A 375 -3.44 -20.44 -7.44
N PHE A 376 -2.63 -20.37 -6.39
CA PHE A 376 -1.39 -19.60 -6.37
C PHE A 376 -0.52 -19.99 -7.56
N TYR A 377 0.02 -19.01 -8.27
CA TYR A 377 0.79 -19.19 -9.49
C TYR A 377 2.16 -18.50 -9.44
N GLY A 378 2.27 -17.41 -8.70
CA GLY A 378 3.49 -16.62 -8.59
C GLY A 378 3.81 -15.84 -9.88
N ASN A 379 4.86 -15.01 -9.81
CA ASN A 379 5.23 -14.11 -10.90
C ASN A 379 5.99 -14.78 -12.06
N GLN A 380 6.23 -16.09 -11.96
CA GLN A 380 6.96 -16.93 -12.92
C GLN A 380 8.43 -16.54 -13.13
N GLU A 381 8.98 -15.66 -12.30
CA GLU A 381 10.35 -15.19 -12.43
C GLU A 381 11.36 -16.16 -11.80
N ARG A 382 12.54 -16.28 -12.42
CA ARG A 382 13.64 -17.13 -11.90
C ARG A 382 14.44 -16.50 -10.77
N ALA A 383 14.36 -15.19 -10.62
CA ALA A 383 15.09 -14.43 -9.62
C ALA A 383 14.18 -13.31 -9.10
N ARG A 384 14.37 -12.91 -7.84
CA ARG A 384 13.86 -11.64 -7.32
C ARG A 384 14.67 -10.52 -7.95
N ALA A 385 14.03 -9.64 -8.70
CA ALA A 385 14.62 -8.40 -9.20
C ALA A 385 13.88 -7.22 -8.61
N GLN A 386 14.60 -6.22 -8.08
CA GLN A 386 14.00 -5.07 -7.42
C GLN A 386 14.73 -3.78 -7.78
N VAL A 387 13.97 -2.70 -7.85
CA VAL A 387 14.48 -1.33 -8.00
C VAL A 387 13.70 -0.43 -7.06
N GLY A 388 14.42 0.37 -6.28
CA GLY A 388 13.84 1.39 -5.41
C GLY A 388 14.83 2.51 -5.18
N VAL A 389 14.43 3.51 -4.41
CA VAL A 389 15.34 4.53 -3.91
C VAL A 389 15.15 4.71 -2.42
N ILE A 390 16.16 5.22 -1.74
CA ILE A 390 16.09 5.46 -0.30
C ILE A 390 16.74 6.79 0.05
N THR A 391 16.13 7.51 0.99
CA THR A 391 16.77 8.59 1.74
C THR A 391 17.21 8.07 3.11
N GLU A 392 18.51 8.00 3.36
CA GLU A 392 19.07 7.37 4.56
C GLU A 392 19.84 8.38 5.40
N ARG A 393 19.53 8.45 6.70
CA ARG A 393 20.32 9.18 7.68
C ARG A 393 21.33 8.24 8.33
N ARG A 394 22.61 8.44 8.02
CA ARG A 394 23.72 7.67 8.56
C ARG A 394 24.27 8.29 9.82
N MET A 395 24.49 7.44 10.83
CA MET A 395 24.99 7.82 12.15
C MET A 395 26.02 6.80 12.65
N LEU A 396 27.27 6.93 12.19
CA LEU A 396 28.41 6.09 12.56
C LEU A 396 29.10 6.56 13.85
N GLY A 397 29.01 7.85 14.19
CA GLY A 397 29.60 8.40 15.40
C GLY A 397 31.13 8.53 15.37
N ILE A 398 31.81 7.92 16.35
CA ILE A 398 33.16 8.34 16.81
C ILE A 398 34.28 8.20 15.76
N THR A 399 34.18 7.28 14.79
CA THR A 399 35.19 7.13 13.72
C THR A 399 34.80 7.78 12.39
N CYS A 400 33.96 8.82 12.40
CA CYS A 400 33.66 9.58 11.19
C CYS A 400 34.51 10.87 11.05
N PRO A 401 35.71 10.82 10.42
CA PRO A 401 36.56 12.01 10.26
C PRO A 401 35.96 13.05 9.30
N SER A 402 35.18 12.64 8.31
CA SER A 402 34.36 13.51 7.44
C SER A 402 33.51 12.70 6.46
N GLY A 403 32.23 13.07 6.26
CA GLY A 403 31.43 12.63 5.11
C GLY A 403 30.96 11.17 5.14
N CYS A 404 30.81 10.59 6.34
CA CYS A 404 30.18 9.29 6.59
C CYS A 404 28.84 9.42 7.35
N ASP A 405 28.70 10.46 8.18
CA ASP A 405 27.44 10.85 8.82
C ASP A 405 26.71 11.91 7.98
N GLY A 406 25.38 11.86 7.99
CA GLY A 406 24.54 12.80 7.28
C GLY A 406 23.40 12.12 6.55
N VAL A 407 22.79 12.84 5.60
CA VAL A 407 21.72 12.32 4.76
C VAL A 407 22.30 11.90 3.42
N TYR A 408 21.99 10.67 3.03
CA TYR A 408 22.42 10.02 1.80
C TYR A 408 21.19 9.64 0.98
N TYR A 409 21.39 9.61 -0.33
CA TYR A 409 20.35 9.27 -1.29
C TYR A 409 20.92 8.14 -2.14
N ALA A 410 20.18 7.06 -2.32
CA ALA A 410 20.69 5.92 -3.06
C ALA A 410 19.65 5.32 -3.99
N LEU A 411 20.13 4.80 -5.11
CA LEU A 411 19.38 3.89 -5.96
C LEU A 411 19.63 2.47 -5.46
N LYS A 412 18.58 1.82 -4.97
CA LYS A 412 18.59 0.42 -4.55
C LYS A 412 18.28 -0.43 -5.77
N VAL A 413 19.19 -1.33 -6.12
CA VAL A 413 18.97 -2.32 -7.18
C VAL A 413 19.52 -3.63 -6.68
N GLN A 414 18.69 -4.66 -6.70
CA GLN A 414 19.06 -5.99 -6.25
C GLN A 414 18.52 -7.04 -7.21
N VAL A 415 19.32 -8.06 -7.45
CA VAL A 415 18.88 -9.34 -8.00
C VAL A 415 19.28 -10.44 -7.02
N GLY A 416 18.30 -11.23 -6.58
CA GLY A 416 18.50 -12.36 -5.69
C GLY A 416 17.92 -13.66 -6.27
N ALA A 417 18.63 -14.78 -6.09
CA ALA A 417 18.13 -16.12 -6.41
C ALA A 417 18.82 -17.16 -5.51
N PRO A 418 18.33 -18.41 -5.44
CA PRO A 418 19.04 -19.48 -4.74
C PRO A 418 20.51 -19.58 -5.17
N VAL A 419 21.40 -19.87 -4.22
CA VAL A 419 22.85 -19.87 -4.44
C VAL A 419 23.25 -20.75 -5.63
N GLY A 420 23.98 -20.17 -6.59
CA GLY A 420 24.52 -20.85 -7.76
C GLY A 420 23.65 -20.75 -9.01
N GLU A 421 22.52 -20.05 -8.93
CA GLU A 421 21.63 -19.80 -10.08
C GLU A 421 22.10 -18.63 -10.95
N ILE A 422 22.68 -17.57 -10.37
CA ILE A 422 23.02 -16.34 -11.09
C ILE A 422 24.49 -16.36 -11.51
N ALA A 423 24.75 -16.21 -12.81
CA ALA A 423 26.11 -16.02 -13.32
C ALA A 423 26.51 -14.53 -13.36
N SER A 424 25.60 -13.66 -13.76
CA SER A 424 25.79 -12.21 -13.77
C SER A 424 24.46 -11.47 -13.95
N ALA A 425 24.38 -10.22 -13.50
CA ALA A 425 23.24 -9.36 -13.77
C ALA A 425 23.70 -7.95 -14.19
N THR A 426 22.89 -7.27 -15.00
CA THR A 426 23.06 -5.87 -15.38
C THR A 426 21.75 -5.11 -15.24
N ILE A 427 21.80 -3.82 -14.90
CA ILE A 427 20.66 -2.93 -14.95
C ILE A 427 20.84 -1.88 -16.04
N THR A 428 19.77 -1.60 -16.77
CA THR A 428 19.67 -0.49 -17.73
C THR A 428 18.57 0.47 -17.31
N GLY A 429 18.86 1.77 -17.27
CA GLY A 429 17.88 2.81 -16.98
C GLY A 429 18.54 4.14 -16.63
N LEU A 430 17.77 5.06 -16.04
CA LEU A 430 18.26 6.37 -15.60
C LEU A 430 19.06 6.21 -14.30
N ILE A 431 20.38 6.33 -14.35
CA ILE A 431 21.26 6.16 -13.20
C ILE A 431 22.16 7.39 -13.08
N GLY A 432 22.12 8.06 -11.92
CA GLY A 432 22.89 9.29 -11.68
C GLY A 432 22.58 10.41 -12.70
N GLY A 433 21.33 10.52 -13.14
CA GLY A 433 20.87 11.56 -14.07
C GLY A 433 21.16 11.30 -15.56
N SER A 434 21.58 10.08 -15.94
CA SER A 434 21.78 9.70 -17.35
C SER A 434 21.39 8.26 -17.62
N GLN A 435 21.01 7.95 -18.87
CA GLN A 435 20.74 6.57 -19.29
C GLN A 435 22.04 5.77 -19.34
N GLN A 436 22.10 4.67 -18.60
CA GLN A 436 23.29 3.83 -18.46
C GLN A 436 22.91 2.35 -18.38
N THR A 437 23.88 1.48 -18.71
CA THR A 437 23.84 0.05 -18.39
C THR A 437 25.03 -0.27 -17.48
N LEU A 438 24.77 -0.77 -16.27
CA LEU A 438 25.80 -1.06 -15.28
C LEU A 438 25.70 -2.52 -14.78
N PRO A 439 26.83 -3.17 -14.49
CA PRO A 439 26.83 -4.49 -13.88
C PRO A 439 26.42 -4.42 -12.41
N LEU A 440 25.72 -5.45 -11.93
CA LEU A 440 25.53 -5.70 -10.51
C LEU A 440 26.68 -6.58 -9.99
N THR A 441 27.07 -6.37 -8.74
CA THR A 441 28.18 -7.09 -8.10
C THR A 441 27.63 -8.01 -7.02
N SER A 442 28.15 -9.23 -6.91
CA SER A 442 27.78 -10.14 -5.82
C SER A 442 28.15 -9.53 -4.47
N THR A 443 27.18 -9.44 -3.56
CA THR A 443 27.34 -8.80 -2.24
C THR A 443 27.34 -9.79 -1.08
N GLY A 444 26.94 -11.03 -1.34
CA GLY A 444 27.03 -12.12 -0.39
C GLY A 444 25.94 -13.17 -0.57
N THR A 445 25.90 -14.06 0.40
CA THR A 445 24.83 -15.05 0.57
C THR A 445 24.02 -14.69 1.79
N PHE A 446 22.70 -14.67 1.63
CA PHE A 446 21.72 -14.37 2.66
C PHE A 446 20.77 -15.56 2.81
N THR A 447 19.99 -15.58 3.88
CA THR A 447 18.93 -16.57 4.08
C THR A 447 17.60 -15.85 3.97
N ASP A 448 16.92 -16.01 2.84
CA ASP A 448 15.61 -15.42 2.54
C ASP A 448 14.57 -16.54 2.56
N ASP A 449 13.50 -16.38 3.34
CA ASP A 449 12.40 -17.37 3.48
C ASP A 449 12.88 -18.80 3.76
N GLY A 450 13.96 -18.92 4.55
CA GLY A 450 14.57 -20.22 4.89
C GLY A 450 15.42 -20.85 3.78
N VAL A 451 15.61 -20.14 2.66
CA VAL A 451 16.44 -20.55 1.52
C VAL A 451 17.69 -19.68 1.45
N ASN A 452 18.86 -20.29 1.20
CA ASN A 452 20.06 -19.51 0.98
C ASN A 452 20.07 -18.94 -0.44
N THR A 453 20.15 -17.62 -0.53
CA THR A 453 20.14 -16.85 -1.78
C THR A 453 21.45 -16.10 -1.96
N GLU A 454 21.89 -15.93 -3.19
CA GLU A 454 22.98 -15.02 -3.54
C GLU A 454 22.39 -13.69 -4.01
N HIS A 455 22.92 -12.57 -3.50
CA HIS A 455 22.48 -11.23 -3.89
C HIS A 455 23.53 -10.59 -4.78
N PHE A 456 23.05 -9.92 -5.83
CA PHE A 456 23.80 -9.06 -6.72
C PHE A 456 23.20 -7.66 -6.64
N ASP A 457 23.99 -6.67 -6.23
CA ASP A 457 23.50 -5.31 -6.04
C ASP A 457 24.23 -4.32 -6.95
N LEU A 458 23.56 -3.22 -7.29
CA LEU A 458 24.23 -2.05 -7.86
C LEU A 458 24.90 -1.25 -6.74
N GLN A 459 26.23 -1.19 -6.77
CA GLN A 459 27.04 -0.51 -5.76
C GLN A 459 28.03 0.47 -6.38
N ASP A 460 28.40 1.49 -5.61
CA ASP A 460 29.60 2.29 -5.84
C ASP A 460 30.73 1.83 -4.90
N SER A 461 31.93 2.37 -5.09
CA SER A 461 33.11 1.95 -4.32
C SER A 461 32.96 2.31 -2.84
N GLY A 462 32.63 1.32 -2.01
CA GLY A 462 32.62 1.45 -0.55
C GLY A 462 31.26 1.77 0.09
N SER A 463 30.15 1.62 -0.65
CA SER A 463 28.80 1.73 -0.09
C SER A 463 27.92 0.55 -0.53
N TRP A 464 26.89 0.25 0.26
CA TRP A 464 25.98 -0.88 0.03
C TRP A 464 25.04 -0.68 -1.15
N TRP A 465 24.80 0.58 -1.54
CA TRP A 465 23.93 0.97 -2.63
C TRP A 465 24.59 2.04 -3.49
N TYR A 466 24.15 2.16 -4.74
CA TYR A 466 24.62 3.21 -5.64
C TYR A 466 24.24 4.60 -5.12
N GLN A 467 25.24 5.38 -4.68
CA GLN A 467 25.00 6.71 -4.12
C GLN A 467 24.66 7.74 -5.20
N LEU A 468 23.61 8.51 -4.93
CA LEU A 468 23.18 9.64 -5.74
C LEU A 468 23.75 10.93 -5.14
N SER A 469 23.96 11.94 -6.00
CA SER A 469 24.55 13.22 -5.58
C SER A 469 23.62 14.07 -4.70
N GLY A 470 22.33 13.71 -4.65
CA GLY A 470 21.28 14.43 -3.92
C GLY A 470 19.89 13.97 -4.37
N PRO A 471 18.83 14.51 -3.76
CA PRO A 471 17.45 14.11 -4.08
C PRO A 471 17.03 14.53 -5.49
N SER A 472 17.64 15.58 -6.06
CA SER A 472 17.40 15.97 -7.46
C SER A 472 17.97 14.98 -8.49
N ALA A 473 18.79 14.03 -8.05
CA ALA A 473 19.27 12.93 -8.87
C ALA A 473 18.41 11.67 -8.72
N PHE A 474 17.32 11.71 -7.94
CA PHE A 474 16.33 10.66 -7.98
C PHE A 474 15.73 10.56 -9.39
N PRO A 475 15.62 9.34 -9.93
CA PRO A 475 14.81 9.11 -11.11
C PRO A 475 13.36 9.49 -10.82
N PRO A 476 12.61 10.08 -11.77
CA PRO A 476 11.19 10.31 -11.60
C PRO A 476 10.44 9.01 -11.26
N ALA A 477 9.45 9.07 -10.37
CA ALA A 477 8.50 7.97 -10.20
C ALA A 477 7.87 7.60 -11.56
N GLY A 478 7.64 6.31 -11.80
CA GLY A 478 7.25 5.77 -13.10
C GLY A 478 8.44 5.46 -14.03
N THR A 479 9.69 5.75 -13.63
CA THR A 479 10.87 5.39 -14.45
C THR A 479 10.97 3.88 -14.58
N VAL A 480 11.03 3.41 -15.82
CA VAL A 480 11.20 2.00 -16.16
C VAL A 480 12.69 1.64 -16.17
N TYR A 481 13.01 0.54 -15.49
CA TYR A 481 14.31 -0.12 -15.48
C TYR A 481 14.21 -1.51 -16.07
N THR A 482 15.30 -1.93 -16.71
CA THR A 482 15.44 -3.27 -17.27
C THR A 482 16.62 -3.96 -16.59
N LEU A 483 16.35 -5.05 -15.88
CA LEU A 483 17.37 -5.92 -15.31
C LEU A 483 17.53 -7.15 -16.19
N THR A 484 18.74 -7.37 -16.67
CA THR A 484 19.07 -8.53 -17.48
C THR A 484 19.91 -9.48 -16.63
N VAL A 485 19.38 -10.68 -16.38
CA VAL A 485 20.03 -11.69 -15.56
C VAL A 485 20.44 -12.86 -16.43
N THR A 486 21.73 -13.20 -16.37
CA THR A 486 22.27 -14.40 -17.01
C THR A 486 22.43 -15.46 -15.94
N PHE A 487 21.76 -16.60 -16.13
CA PHE A 487 21.78 -17.72 -15.21
C PHE A 487 22.98 -18.65 -15.48
N ALA A 488 23.28 -19.52 -14.52
CA ALA A 488 24.38 -20.48 -14.60
C ALA A 488 24.25 -21.47 -15.76
N ASP A 489 23.03 -21.70 -16.25
CA ASP A 489 22.73 -22.49 -17.46
C ASP A 489 22.96 -21.71 -18.78
N SER A 490 23.46 -20.48 -18.70
CA SER A 490 23.66 -19.52 -19.81
C SER A 490 22.38 -18.97 -20.44
N ASN A 491 21.19 -19.30 -19.91
CA ASN A 491 19.96 -18.63 -20.32
C ASN A 491 19.91 -17.22 -19.72
N GLN A 492 19.20 -16.33 -20.41
CA GLN A 492 19.04 -14.95 -20.01
C GLN A 492 17.55 -14.63 -19.85
N GLU A 493 17.21 -13.95 -18.76
CA GLU A 493 15.89 -13.35 -18.56
C GLU A 493 16.02 -11.85 -18.38
N VAL A 494 14.93 -11.16 -18.73
CA VAL A 494 14.83 -9.71 -18.67
C VAL A 494 13.63 -9.38 -17.79
N TYR A 495 13.90 -8.65 -16.71
CA TYR A 495 12.90 -8.18 -15.76
C TYR A 495 12.71 -6.68 -15.95
N THR A 496 11.46 -6.27 -16.08
CA THR A 496 11.09 -4.85 -16.12
C THR A 496 10.60 -4.45 -14.75
N ARG A 497 11.13 -3.33 -14.22
CA ARG A 497 10.69 -2.75 -12.95
C ARG A 497 10.39 -1.28 -13.12
N VAL A 498 9.29 -0.83 -12.54
CA VAL A 498 8.90 0.58 -12.51
C VAL A 498 9.26 1.12 -11.13
N LEU A 499 9.98 2.24 -11.08
CA LEU A 499 10.23 2.92 -9.82
C LEU A 499 8.92 3.49 -9.29
N GLY A 500 8.40 2.92 -8.19
CA GLY A 500 7.12 3.31 -7.61
C GLY A 500 7.13 4.72 -7.03
N ALA A 501 8.10 5.06 -6.17
CA ALA A 501 8.14 6.36 -5.53
C ALA A 501 9.55 6.81 -5.13
N SER A 502 9.67 8.07 -4.75
CA SER A 502 10.85 8.64 -4.10
C SER A 502 10.46 9.71 -3.10
N THR A 503 11.18 9.81 -1.99
CA THR A 503 11.04 10.92 -1.04
C THR A 503 12.41 11.52 -0.74
N SER A 504 12.47 12.85 -0.73
CA SER A 504 13.65 13.60 -0.28
C SER A 504 13.71 13.74 1.24
N GLU A 505 12.69 13.27 1.96
CA GLU A 505 12.58 13.43 3.41
C GLU A 505 13.54 12.49 4.15
N ALA A 506 14.37 13.08 5.01
CA ALA A 506 15.11 12.34 6.03
C ALA A 506 14.54 12.66 7.41
N PHE A 507 14.22 11.65 8.20
CA PHE A 507 13.78 11.84 9.58
C PHE A 507 14.93 11.75 10.58
N ASN A 508 14.67 12.10 11.85
CA ASN A 508 15.68 12.27 12.87
C ASN A 508 15.39 11.42 14.10
N LEU A 509 16.45 11.02 14.81
CA LEU A 509 16.30 10.62 16.21
C LEU A 509 15.84 11.82 17.04
N GLN A 510 15.04 11.56 18.07
CA GLN A 510 14.64 12.60 19.02
C GLN A 510 15.85 13.09 19.81
N SER A 511 15.76 14.34 20.28
CA SER A 511 16.83 14.97 21.07
C SER A 511 17.19 14.15 22.30
N GLY A 512 18.49 13.92 22.52
CA GLY A 512 19.03 13.20 23.68
C GLY A 512 19.23 11.69 23.50
N VAL A 513 18.72 11.09 22.41
CA VAL A 513 18.93 9.65 22.13
C VAL A 513 20.41 9.34 21.97
N GLU A 514 21.13 10.07 21.12
CA GLU A 514 22.59 9.89 20.93
C GLU A 514 23.39 10.02 22.23
N ALA A 515 23.03 11.00 23.08
CA ALA A 515 23.71 11.21 24.36
C ALA A 515 23.47 10.06 25.35
N THR A 516 22.35 9.36 25.22
CA THR A 516 21.94 8.26 26.10
C THR A 516 22.47 6.91 25.62
N VAL A 517 22.34 6.64 24.32
CA VAL A 517 22.68 5.36 23.70
C VAL A 517 24.17 5.30 23.34
N GLY A 518 24.69 6.37 22.74
CA GLY A 518 26.05 6.45 22.23
C GLY A 518 26.36 5.41 21.14
N HIS A 519 27.60 5.42 20.65
CA HIS A 519 28.05 4.54 19.57
C HIS A 519 28.95 3.40 20.04
N GLY A 520 29.01 3.08 21.34
CA GLY A 520 29.92 2.06 21.87
C GLY A 520 29.35 0.64 21.83
N SER A 521 29.93 -0.24 21.02
CA SER A 521 29.51 -1.64 20.82
C SER A 521 29.52 -2.48 22.10
N GLY A 522 30.49 -2.25 23.00
CA GLY A 522 30.64 -3.01 24.25
C GLY A 522 29.52 -2.79 25.27
N ALA A 523 28.76 -1.69 25.17
CA ALA A 523 27.61 -1.42 26.03
C ALA A 523 26.27 -1.88 25.41
N THR A 524 26.24 -2.18 24.10
CA THR A 524 25.00 -2.41 23.36
C THR A 524 24.78 -3.87 23.00
N LEU A 525 25.83 -4.63 22.68
CA LEU A 525 25.69 -6.06 22.44
C LEU A 525 25.23 -6.80 23.70
N GLY A 526 24.15 -7.56 23.56
CA GLY A 526 23.49 -8.32 24.63
C GLY A 526 22.58 -7.48 25.55
N ASN A 527 22.45 -6.17 25.31
CA ASN A 527 21.60 -5.29 26.10
C ASN A 527 20.48 -4.67 25.23
N PRO A 528 19.29 -4.40 25.81
CA PRO A 528 18.25 -3.68 25.10
C PRO A 528 18.69 -2.24 24.76
N VAL A 529 18.47 -1.85 23.50
CA VAL A 529 18.71 -0.49 23.00
C VAL A 529 17.39 0.09 22.54
N THR A 530 17.01 1.23 23.11
CA THR A 530 15.83 1.99 22.72
C THR A 530 16.24 3.18 21.87
N LEU A 531 15.66 3.29 20.67
CA LEU A 531 15.73 4.48 19.83
C LEU A 531 14.36 5.16 19.81
N SER A 532 14.34 6.48 19.78
CA SER A 532 13.13 7.26 19.51
C SER A 532 13.38 8.28 18.42
N TRP A 533 12.35 8.57 17.62
CA TRP A 533 12.46 9.32 16.36
C TRP A 533 11.25 10.22 16.10
N THR A 534 11.38 11.09 15.10
CA THR A 534 10.26 11.82 14.48
C THR A 534 9.76 11.06 13.25
N LEU A 535 8.47 11.12 12.95
CA LEU A 535 7.96 10.53 11.70
C LEU A 535 8.09 11.51 10.52
N PRO A 536 8.33 11.00 9.30
CA PRO A 536 8.16 11.75 8.06
C PRO A 536 6.74 12.33 7.91
N VAL A 537 6.60 13.39 7.12
CA VAL A 537 5.31 14.07 6.87
C VAL A 537 4.98 14.24 5.39
N SER A 538 5.92 13.98 4.48
CA SER A 538 5.77 14.27 3.05
C SER A 538 5.09 13.16 2.24
N PHE A 539 4.63 12.07 2.88
CA PHE A 539 3.96 10.93 2.23
C PHE A 539 3.10 10.15 3.25
N PRO A 540 2.09 9.39 2.80
CA PRO A 540 1.28 8.56 3.70
C PRO A 540 2.11 7.36 4.17
N ILE A 541 2.35 7.27 5.49
CA ILE A 541 3.13 6.18 6.08
C ILE A 541 2.30 4.90 6.07
N GLU A 542 2.86 3.85 5.50
CA GLU A 542 2.31 2.50 5.49
C GLU A 542 2.90 1.70 6.66
N GLU A 543 4.24 1.68 6.77
CA GLU A 543 4.95 0.88 7.78
C GLU A 543 6.06 1.68 8.47
N VAL A 544 6.25 1.40 9.77
CA VAL A 544 7.46 1.75 10.51
C VAL A 544 8.05 0.48 11.07
N PHE A 545 9.34 0.25 10.83
CA PHE A 545 10.01 -0.90 11.41
C PHE A 545 11.44 -0.63 11.85
N MET A 546 11.95 -1.53 12.69
CA MET A 546 13.36 -1.56 13.05
C MET A 546 13.93 -2.96 12.96
N TYR A 547 15.22 -3.05 12.69
CA TYR A 547 15.99 -4.31 12.71
C TYR A 547 17.46 -4.03 13.03
N GLY A 548 18.16 -5.06 13.47
CA GLY A 548 19.60 -5.01 13.70
C GLY A 548 20.34 -5.72 12.59
N SER A 549 21.45 -5.15 12.11
CA SER A 549 22.33 -5.84 11.17
C SER A 549 23.66 -6.14 11.85
N LEU A 550 24.07 -7.40 11.75
CA LEU A 550 25.28 -7.95 12.34
C LEU A 550 26.12 -8.65 11.27
N LYS A 551 27.40 -8.80 11.56
CA LYS A 551 28.30 -9.65 10.79
C LYS A 551 29.09 -10.51 11.74
N SER A 552 29.19 -11.80 11.47
CA SER A 552 30.05 -12.71 12.23
C SER A 552 31.52 -12.48 11.87
N THR A 553 32.44 -12.82 12.77
CA THR A 553 33.88 -12.83 12.46
C THR A 553 34.27 -13.75 11.30
N GLY A 554 33.39 -14.68 10.90
CA GLY A 554 33.54 -15.53 9.72
C GLY A 554 33.01 -14.93 8.42
N GLY A 555 32.49 -13.70 8.45
CA GLY A 555 32.06 -12.95 7.28
C GLY A 555 30.59 -13.15 6.88
N VAL A 556 29.83 -13.96 7.61
CA VAL A 556 28.39 -14.18 7.36
C VAL A 556 27.58 -13.07 8.02
N GLY A 557 26.66 -12.45 7.29
CA GLY A 557 25.70 -11.48 7.81
C GLY A 557 24.58 -12.15 8.61
N CYS A 558 24.06 -11.46 9.63
CA CYS A 558 22.85 -11.87 10.33
C CYS A 558 21.97 -10.65 10.57
N ASP A 559 20.67 -10.81 10.36
CA ASP A 559 19.69 -9.81 10.75
C ASP A 559 18.98 -10.20 12.03
N VAL A 560 18.68 -9.18 12.82
CA VAL A 560 18.01 -9.29 14.10
C VAL A 560 16.67 -8.61 13.93
N GLU A 561 15.64 -9.42 14.06
CA GLU A 561 14.27 -8.97 13.96
C GLU A 561 13.95 -7.97 15.09
N GLY A 562 13.50 -6.77 14.74
CA GLY A 562 12.98 -5.81 15.71
C GLY A 562 11.52 -6.09 16.09
N PRO A 563 11.00 -5.40 17.13
CA PRO A 563 9.62 -5.56 17.57
C PRO A 563 8.62 -5.20 16.46
N LEU A 564 7.38 -5.67 16.63
CA LEU A 564 6.24 -5.14 15.88
C LEU A 564 6.01 -3.69 16.31
N LEU A 565 5.85 -2.80 15.34
CA LEU A 565 5.64 -1.38 15.54
C LEU A 565 4.41 -0.95 14.73
N ALA A 566 3.56 -0.10 15.31
CA ALA A 566 2.50 0.54 14.55
C ALA A 566 3.09 1.57 13.58
N SER A 567 2.38 1.90 12.49
CA SER A 567 2.75 2.95 11.54
C SER A 567 2.95 4.34 12.18
N THR A 568 2.37 4.56 13.37
CA THR A 568 2.52 5.79 14.17
C THR A 568 3.62 5.72 15.24
N ALA A 569 4.37 4.61 15.31
CA ALA A 569 5.39 4.42 16.33
C ALA A 569 6.53 5.44 16.21
N THR A 570 6.87 6.08 17.32
CA THR A 570 7.98 7.06 17.43
C THR A 570 9.11 6.55 18.31
N SER A 571 9.08 5.28 18.70
CA SER A 571 10.14 4.62 19.45
C SER A 571 10.07 3.10 19.33
N GLY A 572 11.20 2.43 19.50
CA GLY A 572 11.30 0.98 19.49
C GLY A 572 12.53 0.49 20.25
N THR A 573 12.46 -0.73 20.78
CA THR A 573 13.55 -1.34 21.56
C THR A 573 13.95 -2.67 20.94
N ILE A 574 15.25 -2.85 20.67
CA ILE A 574 15.82 -4.07 20.11
C ILE A 574 17.04 -4.50 20.94
N THR A 575 17.26 -5.81 21.05
CA THR A 575 18.46 -6.37 21.69
C THR A 575 19.33 -7.05 20.63
N LEU A 576 20.51 -6.50 20.38
CA LEU A 576 21.46 -7.12 19.45
C LEU A 576 22.19 -8.27 20.15
N PRO A 577 22.17 -9.52 19.65
CA PRO A 577 22.87 -10.63 20.26
C PRO A 577 24.39 -10.46 20.20
N THR A 578 25.10 -11.06 21.17
CA THR A 578 26.57 -11.07 21.20
C THR A 578 27.20 -12.03 20.18
N THR A 579 26.38 -12.84 19.50
CA THR A 579 26.82 -13.85 18.52
C THR A 579 25.91 -13.85 17.30
N CYS A 580 26.50 -14.10 16.13
CA CYS A 580 25.83 -14.31 14.84
C CYS A 580 26.33 -15.65 14.27
N ASN A 581 25.40 -16.57 13.93
CA ASN A 581 25.71 -17.92 13.46
C ASN A 581 26.71 -18.70 14.35
N GLY A 582 26.54 -18.58 15.67
CA GLY A 582 27.39 -19.26 16.66
C GLY A 582 28.82 -18.68 16.78
N GLN A 583 29.13 -17.60 16.07
CA GLN A 583 30.40 -16.87 16.14
C GLN A 583 30.21 -15.49 16.77
N SER A 584 31.29 -14.90 17.29
CA SER A 584 31.27 -13.53 17.80
C SER A 584 30.90 -12.54 16.70
N VAL A 585 30.19 -11.47 17.08
CA VAL A 585 29.90 -10.34 16.19
C VAL A 585 31.20 -9.57 15.90
N GLU A 586 31.47 -9.32 14.63
CA GLU A 586 32.50 -8.43 14.13
C GLU A 586 32.11 -6.97 14.44
N VAL A 587 33.07 -6.19 14.95
CA VAL A 587 32.90 -4.76 15.17
C VAL A 587 33.74 -4.01 14.15
N ASN A 588 33.09 -3.27 13.27
CA ASN A 588 33.71 -2.42 12.25
C ASN A 588 32.80 -1.19 12.01
N PRO A 589 33.15 -0.25 11.12
CA PRO A 589 32.33 0.95 10.94
C PRO A 589 30.88 0.71 10.48
N SER A 590 30.60 -0.48 9.95
CA SER A 590 29.32 -0.90 9.37
C SER A 590 28.48 -1.79 10.32
N TYR A 591 29.12 -2.48 11.27
CA TYR A 591 28.49 -3.47 12.13
C TYR A 591 29.05 -3.41 13.56
N PRO A 592 28.22 -3.67 14.59
CA PRO A 592 26.78 -3.89 14.50
C PRO A 592 26.01 -2.57 14.29
N SER A 593 24.79 -2.64 13.75
CA SER A 593 23.93 -1.46 13.56
C SER A 593 22.46 -1.74 13.83
N ILE A 594 21.70 -0.69 14.11
CA ILE A 594 20.24 -0.69 14.14
C ILE A 594 19.74 0.21 13.02
N ASN A 595 18.82 -0.31 12.23
CA ASN A 595 18.08 0.42 11.22
C ASN A 595 16.68 0.72 11.75
N VAL A 596 16.22 1.96 11.60
CA VAL A 596 14.81 2.33 11.69
C VAL A 596 14.38 2.76 10.29
N VAL A 597 13.33 2.17 9.75
CA VAL A 597 12.86 2.41 8.39
C VAL A 597 11.41 2.84 8.46
N VAL A 598 11.06 3.83 7.63
CA VAL A 598 9.69 4.24 7.38
C VAL A 598 9.41 4.06 5.89
N GLN A 599 8.37 3.31 5.58
CA GLN A 599 7.89 3.09 4.21
C GLN A 599 6.52 3.74 4.01
N GLY A 600 6.35 4.33 2.83
CA GLY A 600 5.10 4.93 2.40
C GLY A 600 4.28 4.00 1.52
N LYS A 601 2.99 4.30 1.38
CA LYS A 601 2.03 3.46 0.65
C LYS A 601 2.39 3.18 -0.81
N ASN A 602 3.19 4.05 -1.43
CA ASN A 602 3.53 3.94 -2.84
C ASN A 602 4.99 3.46 -3.07
N GLY A 603 5.67 3.03 -2.00
CA GLY A 603 7.07 2.63 -2.03
C GLY A 603 8.06 3.75 -1.68
N GLU A 604 7.60 4.86 -1.10
CA GLU A 604 8.51 5.84 -0.50
C GLU A 604 9.32 5.16 0.61
N GLU A 605 10.64 5.38 0.68
CA GLU A 605 11.47 4.76 1.72
C GLU A 605 12.47 5.76 2.30
N THR A 606 12.48 5.85 3.63
CA THR A 606 13.47 6.64 4.37
C THR A 606 13.93 5.88 5.61
N SER A 607 15.19 6.04 6.00
CA SER A 607 15.76 5.30 7.12
C SER A 607 16.69 6.11 8.01
N ILE A 608 16.88 5.64 9.23
CA ILE A 608 18.01 5.96 10.09
C ILE A 608 18.85 4.69 10.22
N TRP A 609 20.11 4.79 9.85
CA TRP A 609 21.12 3.77 10.08
C TRP A 609 22.04 4.20 11.23
N TYR A 610 21.92 3.53 12.38
CA TYR A 610 22.66 3.84 13.61
C TYR A 610 23.68 2.76 13.91
N ALA A 611 24.97 3.06 13.74
CA ALA A 611 26.06 2.10 13.89
C ALA A 611 26.74 2.16 15.27
N PHE A 612 27.23 1.02 15.73
CA PHE A 612 28.01 0.89 16.97
C PHE A 612 29.42 0.38 16.68
N GLN A 613 30.40 0.86 17.44
CA GLN A 613 31.84 0.72 17.20
C GLN A 613 32.63 0.34 18.46
#